data_AF-A0AAX6LIS1-F1
#
_entry.id   AF-A0AAX6LIS1-F1
#
_cell.length_a   1.000
_cell.length_b   1.000
_cell.length_c   1.000
_cell.angle_alpha   90.00
_cell.angle_beta   90.00
_cell.angle_gamma   90.00
#
_symmetry.space_group_name_H-M   'P 1'
#
loop_
_entity.id
_entity.type
_entity.pdbx_description
1 polymer ?
#
loop_
_entity_poly.entity_id
_entity_poly.type
_entity_poly.pdbx_seq_one_letter_code
_entity_poly.pdbx_strand_id
1 'polypeptide(L)'
;MAKMLSMRDFDYSKIGNIFELDEVTPKMATEERLDDSGNKIMGNDGIPRKFNTDEIVGYKYSVTILEGEHRKKSTQITVAGLDCPINNAEIMKRDSVKCRFTGLEPSMVGNPIYYKAEKIELVAPQAK
;
A
#
# COMPACT_ATOMS: atom_id res chain seq x y z
N MET A 1 -33.08 15.16 -2.77
CA MET A 1 -31.99 14.91 -1.81
C MET A 1 -31.37 13.56 -2.14
N ALA A 2 -30.11 13.54 -2.57
CA ALA A 2 -29.42 12.30 -2.91
C ALA A 2 -29.02 11.56 -1.61
N LYS A 3 -29.36 10.27 -1.52
CA LYS A 3 -28.97 9.39 -0.41
C LYS A 3 -27.45 9.39 -0.28
N MET A 4 -26.93 9.67 0.92
CA MET A 4 -25.51 9.51 1.24
C MET A 4 -25.11 8.04 1.10
N LEU A 5 -24.10 7.76 0.27
CA LEU A 5 -23.47 6.45 0.17
C LEU A 5 -22.81 6.09 1.51
N SER A 6 -23.24 4.99 2.11
CA SER A 6 -22.65 4.49 3.36
C SER A 6 -21.46 3.58 3.07
N MET A 7 -20.54 3.42 4.03
CA MET A 7 -19.42 2.44 3.96
C MET A 7 -19.87 1.01 3.61
N ARG A 8 -21.15 0.66 3.82
CA ARG A 8 -21.70 -0.67 3.51
C ARG A 8 -22.09 -0.84 2.03
N ASP A 9 -22.28 0.26 1.30
CA ASP A 9 -22.68 0.25 -0.11
C ASP A 9 -21.46 0.29 -1.05
N PHE A 10 -20.25 0.48 -0.50
CA PHE A 10 -19.01 0.63 -1.25
C PHE A 10 -18.20 -0.66 -1.15
N ASP A 11 -18.26 -1.48 -2.20
CA ASP A 11 -17.54 -2.76 -2.25
C ASP A 11 -16.09 -2.54 -2.67
N TYR A 12 -15.26 -2.18 -1.70
CA TYR A 12 -13.83 -2.01 -1.89
C TYR A 12 -13.08 -3.34 -2.18
N SER A 13 -13.76 -4.49 -2.25
CA SER A 13 -13.19 -5.70 -2.84
C SER A 13 -13.16 -5.63 -4.38
N LYS A 14 -13.86 -4.67 -5.00
CA LYS A 14 -13.92 -4.46 -6.45
C LYS A 14 -12.95 -3.41 -6.97
N ILE A 15 -11.79 -3.28 -6.34
CA ILE A 15 -10.70 -2.53 -6.95
C ILE A 15 -10.22 -3.35 -8.15
N GLY A 16 -10.10 -2.72 -9.33
CA GLY A 16 -9.71 -3.41 -10.55
C GLY A 16 -8.34 -4.08 -10.43
N ASN A 17 -7.95 -4.87 -11.43
CA ASN A 17 -6.71 -5.65 -11.35
C ASN A 17 -5.49 -4.92 -11.93
N ILE A 18 -5.72 -3.84 -12.68
CA ILE A 18 -4.67 -3.02 -13.28
C ILE A 18 -4.53 -1.70 -12.54
N PHE A 19 -3.27 -1.37 -12.24
CA PHE A 19 -2.88 -0.14 -11.58
C PHE A 19 -1.78 0.57 -12.36
N GLU A 20 -1.73 1.87 -12.21
CA GLU A 20 -0.58 2.69 -12.54
C GLU A 20 0.26 2.89 -11.27
N LEU A 21 1.56 2.72 -11.40
CA LEU A 21 2.51 2.82 -10.30
C LEU A 21 3.06 4.24 -10.22
N ASP A 22 2.80 4.91 -9.10
CA ASP A 22 3.17 6.30 -8.88
C ASP A 22 4.48 6.42 -8.08
N GLU A 23 4.62 5.62 -7.03
CA GLU A 23 5.77 5.66 -6.12
C GLU A 23 5.96 4.32 -5.40
N VAL A 24 7.21 4.00 -5.07
CA VAL A 24 7.57 2.92 -4.14
C VAL A 24 8.33 3.48 -2.93
N THR A 25 7.93 3.06 -1.73
CA THR A 25 8.61 3.41 -0.48
C THR A 25 8.92 2.16 0.34
N PRO A 26 10.08 2.07 1.02
CA PRO A 26 10.40 0.92 1.85
C PRO A 26 9.49 0.86 3.08
N LYS A 27 9.09 -0.35 3.46
CA LYS A 27 8.44 -0.64 4.73
C LYS A 27 9.49 -1.15 5.70
N MET A 28 9.75 -0.37 6.74
CA MET A 28 10.70 -0.74 7.79
C MET A 28 10.09 -1.71 8.80
N ALA A 29 10.90 -2.63 9.34
CA ALA A 29 10.57 -3.38 10.53
C ALA A 29 10.32 -2.42 11.69
N THR A 30 9.48 -2.83 12.62
CA THR A 30 9.16 -2.05 13.80
C THR A 30 9.45 -2.80 15.08
N GLU A 31 9.98 -2.11 16.08
CA GLU A 31 10.27 -2.65 17.41
C GLU A 31 9.59 -1.84 18.52
N GLU A 32 9.38 -2.48 19.67
CA GLU A 32 9.02 -1.79 20.91
C GLU A 32 10.31 -1.43 21.67
N ARG A 33 10.34 -0.26 22.28
CA ARG A 33 11.50 0.22 23.05
C ARG A 33 11.14 0.44 24.52
N LEU A 34 12.14 0.37 25.38
CA LEU A 34 12.03 0.70 26.79
C LEU A 34 12.53 2.12 27.04
N ASP A 35 11.96 2.79 28.04
CA ASP A 35 12.47 4.03 28.60
C ASP A 35 13.64 3.78 29.57
N ASP A 36 14.24 4.86 30.09
CA ASP A 36 15.37 4.80 31.01
C ASP A 36 15.05 4.10 32.34
N SER A 37 13.75 3.92 32.66
CA SER A 37 13.27 3.21 33.84
C SER A 37 12.93 1.74 33.56
N GLY A 38 13.12 1.27 32.32
CA GLY A 38 12.84 -0.10 31.89
C GLY A 38 11.38 -0.36 31.53
N ASN A 39 10.53 0.67 31.44
CA ASN A 39 9.13 0.52 31.04
C ASN A 39 8.96 0.66 29.54
N LYS A 40 7.95 -0.02 28.96
CA LYS A 40 7.63 0.13 27.53
C LYS A 40 7.20 1.57 27.23
N ILE A 41 7.75 2.14 26.16
CA ILE A 41 7.33 3.45 25.69
C ILE A 41 5.95 3.32 25.06
N MET A 42 4.95 4.02 25.60
CA MET A 42 3.56 3.92 25.17
C MET A 42 3.22 5.02 24.14
N GLY A 43 2.27 4.72 23.24
CA GLY A 43 1.62 5.70 22.39
C GLY A 43 0.47 6.43 23.10
N ASN A 44 -0.08 7.46 22.46
CA ASN A 44 -1.21 8.24 22.99
C ASN A 44 -2.51 7.41 23.09
N ASP A 45 -2.56 6.27 22.42
CA ASP A 45 -3.63 5.28 22.41
C ASP A 45 -3.50 4.24 23.55
N GLY A 46 -2.45 4.33 24.37
CA GLY A 46 -2.20 3.39 25.47
C GLY A 46 -1.68 2.03 25.01
N ILE A 47 -1.21 1.90 23.77
CA ILE A 47 -0.56 0.70 23.22
C ILE A 47 0.96 0.95 23.15
N PRO A 48 1.84 -0.07 23.31
CA PRO A 48 3.27 0.12 23.11
C PRO A 48 3.58 0.75 21.75
N ARG A 49 4.34 1.85 21.78
CA ARG A 49 4.72 2.58 20.58
C ARG A 49 5.69 1.73 19.77
N LYS A 50 5.37 1.58 18.49
CA LYS A 50 6.24 0.94 17.50
C LYS A 50 7.19 1.97 16.89
N PHE A 51 8.48 1.67 16.91
CA PHE A 51 9.53 2.49 16.31
C PHE A 51 10.05 1.80 15.05
N ASN A 52 10.21 2.56 13.96
CA ASN A 52 10.87 2.03 12.78
C ASN A 52 12.34 1.74 13.10
N THR A 53 12.80 0.60 12.62
CA THR A 53 14.22 0.22 12.55
C THR A 53 14.78 0.59 11.18
N ASP A 54 16.06 0.30 10.95
CA ASP A 54 16.70 0.46 9.63
C ASP A 54 16.54 -0.79 8.74
N GLU A 55 15.91 -1.85 9.23
CA GLU A 55 15.68 -3.08 8.48
C GLU A 55 14.44 -2.96 7.59
N ILE A 56 14.61 -3.18 6.28
CA ILE A 56 13.50 -3.24 5.32
C ILE A 56 12.85 -4.62 5.42
N VAL A 57 11.52 -4.67 5.50
CA VAL A 57 10.71 -5.92 5.53
C VAL A 57 9.70 -6.01 4.40
N GLY A 58 9.64 -5.02 3.53
CA GLY A 58 8.65 -4.92 2.49
C GLY A 58 8.72 -3.61 1.73
N TYR A 59 7.78 -3.44 0.81
CA TYR A 59 7.60 -2.22 0.06
C TYR A 59 6.14 -1.80 0.03
N LYS A 60 5.92 -0.49 0.07
CA LYS A 60 4.63 0.15 -0.09
C LYS A 60 4.59 0.80 -1.46
N TYR A 61 3.60 0.43 -2.25
CA TYR A 61 3.39 0.94 -3.59
C TYR A 61 2.19 1.89 -3.57
N SER A 62 2.46 3.16 -3.87
CA SER A 62 1.42 4.15 -4.15
C SER A 62 0.98 3.96 -5.60
N VAL A 63 -0.31 3.73 -5.78
CA VAL A 63 -0.85 3.37 -7.10
C VAL A 63 -2.14 4.11 -7.41
N THR A 64 -2.38 4.33 -8.69
CA THR A 64 -3.62 4.85 -9.24
C THR A 64 -4.39 3.72 -9.94
N ILE A 65 -5.66 3.55 -9.57
CA ILE A 65 -6.52 2.49 -10.09
C ILE A 65 -6.90 2.82 -11.54
N LEU A 66 -6.66 1.89 -12.47
CA LEU A 66 -6.95 2.12 -13.90
C LEU A 66 -8.28 1.53 -14.36
N GLU A 67 -8.93 0.70 -13.55
CA GLU A 67 -10.11 -0.08 -13.90
C GLU A 67 -11.21 -0.04 -12.83
N GLY A 68 -12.43 -0.44 -13.21
CA GLY A 68 -13.56 -0.59 -12.29
C GLY A 68 -14.17 0.73 -11.79
N GLU A 69 -15.01 0.62 -10.77
CA GLU A 69 -15.77 1.73 -10.18
C GLU A 69 -14.89 2.74 -9.42
N HIS A 70 -13.61 2.42 -9.22
CA HIS A 70 -12.65 3.24 -8.48
C HIS A 70 -11.54 3.80 -9.37
N ARG A 71 -11.71 3.72 -10.69
CA ARG A 71 -10.77 4.28 -11.66
C ARG A 71 -10.44 5.74 -11.34
N LYS A 72 -9.16 6.10 -11.47
CA LYS A 72 -8.55 7.41 -11.13
C LYS A 72 -8.45 7.72 -9.63
N LYS A 73 -8.83 6.81 -8.73
CA LYS A 73 -8.51 6.96 -7.30
C LYS A 73 -7.14 6.36 -7.01
N SER A 74 -6.45 6.92 -6.03
CA SER A 74 -5.16 6.42 -5.56
C SER A 74 -5.31 5.66 -4.25
N THR A 75 -4.48 4.65 -4.05
CA THR A 75 -4.38 3.88 -2.80
C THR A 75 -2.94 3.42 -2.58
N GLN A 76 -2.68 2.80 -1.43
CA GLN A 76 -1.39 2.20 -1.10
C GLN A 76 -1.55 0.69 -0.90
N ILE A 77 -0.69 -0.06 -1.56
CA ILE A 77 -0.63 -1.53 -1.49
C ILE A 77 0.71 -1.93 -0.88
N THR A 78 0.68 -2.66 0.22
CA THR A 78 1.89 -3.18 0.87
C THR A 78 2.18 -4.60 0.41
N VAL A 79 3.40 -4.85 -0.06
CA VAL A 79 3.91 -6.20 -0.33
C VAL A 79 4.99 -6.51 0.71
N ALA A 80 4.84 -7.65 1.39
CA ALA A 80 5.87 -8.14 2.31
C ALA A 80 6.98 -8.84 1.53
N GLY A 81 8.22 -8.70 2.00
CA GLY A 81 9.40 -9.29 1.35
C GLY A 81 10.24 -8.28 0.58
N LEU A 82 11.44 -8.72 0.21
CA LEU A 82 12.49 -7.86 -0.35
C LEU A 82 12.48 -7.79 -1.88
N ASP A 83 11.57 -8.52 -2.53
CA ASP A 83 11.42 -8.46 -3.98
C ASP A 83 10.80 -7.12 -4.39
N CYS A 84 11.63 -6.27 -5.00
CA CYS A 84 11.25 -4.94 -5.46
C CYS A 84 11.58 -4.82 -6.95
N PRO A 85 10.64 -5.17 -7.84
CA PRO A 85 10.93 -5.27 -9.27
C PRO A 85 11.11 -3.92 -9.98
N ILE A 86 10.89 -2.80 -9.28
CA ILE A 86 11.05 -1.44 -9.82
C ILE A 86 11.32 -0.43 -8.71
N ASN A 87 12.12 0.60 -9.01
CA ASN A 87 12.39 1.73 -8.11
C ASN A 87 11.84 3.07 -8.65
N ASN A 88 11.84 4.12 -7.80
CA ASN A 88 11.35 5.45 -8.17
C ASN A 88 12.09 6.08 -9.36
N ALA A 89 13.39 5.82 -9.52
CA ALA A 89 14.16 6.36 -10.64
C ALA A 89 13.73 5.74 -11.98
N GLU A 90 13.29 4.48 -11.98
CA GLU A 90 12.73 3.81 -13.16
C GLU A 90 11.29 4.22 -13.44
N ILE A 91 10.48 4.42 -12.40
CA ILE A 91 9.12 4.94 -12.53
C ILE A 91 9.15 6.32 -13.20
N MET A 92 9.98 7.24 -12.72
CA MET A 92 10.11 8.60 -13.26
C MET A 92 10.64 8.66 -14.70
N LYS A 93 11.34 7.62 -15.18
CA LYS A 93 11.84 7.53 -16.56
C LYS A 93 10.79 7.08 -17.57
N ARG A 94 9.67 6.52 -17.11
CA ARG A 94 8.63 5.94 -17.97
C ARG A 94 7.40 6.83 -17.93
N ASP A 95 6.76 7.01 -19.08
CA ASP A 95 5.52 7.81 -19.17
C ASP A 95 4.37 7.19 -18.35
N SER A 96 4.35 5.87 -18.24
CA SER A 96 3.37 5.11 -17.47
C SER A 96 3.95 3.75 -17.11
N VAL A 97 3.86 3.37 -15.83
CA VAL A 97 4.21 2.04 -15.35
C VAL A 97 2.94 1.35 -14.89
N LYS A 98 2.57 0.26 -15.56
CA LYS A 98 1.40 -0.53 -15.16
C LYS A 98 1.82 -1.75 -14.37
N CYS A 99 1.02 -2.11 -13.37
CA CYS A 99 1.27 -3.27 -12.54
C CYS A 99 -0.04 -3.99 -12.16
N ARG A 100 0.14 -5.22 -11.69
CA ARG A 100 -0.87 -6.09 -11.09
C ARG A 100 -0.37 -6.55 -9.72
N PHE A 101 -1.31 -6.89 -8.84
CA PHE A 101 -1.01 -7.48 -7.54
C PHE A 101 -1.72 -8.82 -7.40
N THR A 102 -1.03 -9.80 -6.82
CA THR A 102 -1.56 -11.14 -6.54
C THR A 102 -1.89 -11.26 -5.05
N GLY A 103 -3.00 -11.92 -4.72
CA GLY A 103 -3.44 -12.08 -3.33
C GLY A 103 -3.82 -10.74 -2.69
N LEU A 104 -4.45 -9.84 -3.44
CA LEU A 104 -4.82 -8.52 -2.96
C LEU A 104 -5.94 -8.61 -1.93
N GLU A 105 -5.67 -8.10 -0.73
CA GLU A 105 -6.62 -8.10 0.38
C GLU A 105 -6.61 -6.75 1.11
N PRO A 106 -7.75 -6.28 1.64
CA PRO A 106 -7.76 -5.13 2.54
C PRO A 106 -6.90 -5.40 3.79
N SER A 107 -6.00 -4.48 4.13
CA SER A 107 -5.14 -4.56 5.32
C SER A 107 -5.58 -3.65 6.45
N MET A 108 -6.23 -2.53 6.12
CA MET A 108 -6.86 -1.63 7.07
C MET A 108 -8.17 -1.12 6.48
N VAL A 109 -9.29 -1.51 7.09
CA VAL A 109 -10.63 -1.06 6.69
C VAL A 109 -10.91 0.24 7.44
N GLY A 110 -10.51 1.37 6.85
CA GLY A 110 -10.68 2.73 7.39
C GLY A 110 -10.84 3.75 6.25
N ASN A 111 -10.70 5.05 6.54
CA ASN A 111 -10.63 6.09 5.52
C ASN A 111 -9.28 6.82 5.64
N PRO A 112 -8.30 6.59 4.74
CA PRO A 112 -8.33 5.74 3.55
C PRO A 112 -8.21 4.23 3.84
N ILE A 113 -8.64 3.39 2.89
CA ILE A 113 -8.41 1.93 2.91
C ILE A 113 -7.04 1.63 2.32
N TYR A 114 -6.29 0.79 3.02
CA TYR A 114 -5.03 0.24 2.54
C TYR A 114 -5.16 -1.23 2.22
N TYR A 115 -4.37 -1.71 1.26
CA TYR A 115 -4.32 -3.11 0.86
C TYR A 115 -2.97 -3.72 1.18
N LYS A 116 -2.96 -5.05 1.24
CA LYS A 116 -1.77 -5.88 1.20
C LYS A 116 -1.87 -6.83 0.01
N ALA A 117 -0.73 -7.25 -0.51
CA ALA A 117 -0.64 -8.24 -1.55
C ALA A 117 0.55 -9.16 -1.29
N GLU A 118 0.53 -10.33 -1.90
CA GLU A 118 1.63 -11.30 -1.82
C GLU A 118 2.78 -10.91 -2.74
N LYS A 119 2.45 -10.36 -3.91
CA LYS A 119 3.42 -10.04 -4.96
C LYS A 119 2.91 -8.93 -5.87
N ILE A 120 3.85 -8.18 -6.45
CA ILE A 120 3.63 -7.23 -7.54
C ILE A 120 4.20 -7.78 -8.85
N GLU A 121 3.49 -7.56 -9.96
CA GLU A 121 3.92 -7.94 -11.30
C GLU A 121 3.80 -6.74 -12.23
N LEU A 122 4.91 -6.35 -12.86
CA LEU A 122 4.88 -5.28 -13.87
C LEU A 122 4.23 -5.80 -15.14
N VAL A 123 3.27 -5.04 -15.67
CA VAL A 123 2.62 -5.36 -16.94
C VAL A 123 3.52 -4.83 -18.05
N ALA A 124 3.99 -5.72 -18.92
CA ALA A 124 4.78 -5.34 -20.08
C ALA A 124 4.01 -4.29 -20.92
N PRO A 125 4.69 -3.27 -21.46
CA PRO A 125 4.05 -2.36 -22.40
C PRO A 125 3.53 -3.21 -23.57
N GLN A 126 2.22 -3.15 -23.83
CA GLN A 126 1.67 -3.77 -25.03
C GLN A 126 2.39 -3.15 -26.23
N ALA A 127 3.15 -3.96 -26.97
CA ALA A 127 3.66 -3.56 -28.27
C ALA A 127 2.45 -3.17 -29.13
N LYS A 128 2.44 -1.91 -29.56
CA LYS A 128 1.46 -1.42 -30.54
C LYS A 128 1.72 -2.04 -31.90
#